data_AF-A0ABC8TKZ2-F1
#
_entry.id   AF-A0ABC8TKZ2-F1
#
_cell.length_a   1.000
_cell.length_b   1.000
_cell.length_c   1.000
_cell.angle_alpha   90.00
_cell.angle_beta   90.00
_cell.angle_gamma   90.00
#
_symmetry.space_group_name_H-M   'P 1'
#
loop_
_entity.id
_entity.type
_entity.pdbx_description
1 polymer ?
#
loop_
_entity_poly.entity_id
_entity_poly.type
_entity_poly.pdbx_seq_one_letter_code
_entity_poly.pdbx_strand_id
1 'polypeptide(L)'
;MRSYYCGYAASSAALPSLLNLKNVSPPFFNISLNLGGGNGGEEEDRSYQSAKLTVPDYKWRLVIAYDGTRFSGWQYQVSPPTIQCIVEEALTRVTKLERKDLHLVGASRTDAGVHAWGQVAHFVTPFNYDRLESIHAALNGLLPSDIRVRQISPAVPEFHARFSVKGKIYHYKIYNDSTMDPFQRHFAYHSIYKLNAALMREAAKHFVGKHDFSAFANTSRNDRTPNPVKNIFHFDVNEMVIVKNITEKGFWVVFFI
;
A
#
# COMPACT_ATOMS: atom_id res chain seq x y z
N MET A 1 -4.43 -20.75 2.66
CA MET A 1 -4.65 -19.65 1.70
C MET A 1 -3.38 -18.77 1.70
N ARG A 2 -2.38 -19.07 0.85
CA ARG A 2 -1.09 -18.33 0.82
C ARG A 2 -0.46 -18.37 -0.57
N SER A 3 -0.74 -17.33 -1.35
CA SER A 3 0.23 -16.38 -1.89
C SER A 3 -0.59 -15.39 -2.71
N TYR A 4 -0.37 -14.10 -2.46
CA TYR A 4 -0.94 -13.05 -3.29
C TYR A 4 0.23 -12.16 -3.66
N TYR A 5 0.37 -11.84 -4.92
CA TYR A 5 1.19 -10.72 -5.34
C TYR A 5 0.27 -9.63 -5.85
N CYS A 6 -0.04 -8.65 -4.98
CA CYS A 6 -0.70 -7.41 -5.40
C CYS A 6 0.30 -6.57 -6.21
N GLY A 7 0.14 -6.56 -7.54
CA GLY A 7 0.89 -5.73 -8.48
C GLY A 7 0.02 -4.56 -8.99
N TYR A 8 0.64 -3.38 -9.14
CA TYR A 8 -0.02 -2.14 -9.52
C TYR A 8 0.18 -1.83 -11.02
N ALA A 9 -0.91 -1.53 -11.73
CA ALA A 9 -0.87 -0.76 -12.97
C ALA A 9 -1.14 0.72 -12.62
N ALA A 10 -0.08 1.53 -12.54
CA ALA A 10 -0.20 2.98 -12.39
C ALA A 10 -0.50 3.64 -13.73
N SER A 11 -1.37 4.65 -13.72
CA SER A 11 -1.30 5.71 -14.71
C SER A 11 0.05 6.42 -14.59
N SER A 12 0.71 6.69 -15.70
CA SER A 12 1.96 7.45 -15.83
C SER A 12 1.83 8.94 -15.46
N ALA A 13 0.83 9.32 -14.66
CA ALA A 13 0.71 10.69 -14.14
C ALA A 13 1.73 10.92 -13.01
N ALA A 14 3.01 10.73 -13.34
CA ALA A 14 4.14 11.26 -12.60
C ALA A 14 4.67 12.44 -13.42
N LEU A 15 4.86 13.57 -12.73
CA LEU A 15 5.48 14.83 -13.17
C LEU A 15 4.52 15.92 -13.70
N PRO A 16 4.18 16.91 -12.87
CA PRO A 16 4.40 18.30 -13.21
C PRO A 16 5.89 18.62 -13.02
N SER A 17 6.50 19.26 -14.02
CA SER A 17 7.89 19.74 -14.01
C SER A 17 8.21 20.59 -12.78
N LEU A 18 9.19 20.14 -11.97
CA LEU A 18 9.77 20.85 -10.81
C LEU A 18 10.65 22.06 -11.20
N LEU A 19 10.30 22.80 -12.24
CA LEU A 19 11.10 23.94 -12.72
C LEU A 19 10.67 25.31 -12.16
N ASN A 20 9.62 25.41 -11.35
CA ASN A 20 9.02 26.73 -11.03
C ASN A 20 8.99 27.16 -9.55
N LEU A 21 9.77 26.54 -8.65
CA LEU A 21 9.80 26.94 -7.23
C LEU A 21 11.15 27.52 -6.74
N LYS A 22 12.07 27.90 -7.64
CA LYS A 22 13.38 28.48 -7.24
C LYS A 22 13.35 29.97 -6.83
N ASN A 23 12.23 30.67 -6.91
CA ASN A 23 12.18 32.12 -6.71
C ASN A 23 11.20 32.57 -5.62
N VAL A 24 11.32 32.03 -4.41
CA VAL A 24 10.71 32.68 -3.23
C VAL A 24 11.76 32.78 -2.14
N SER A 25 12.41 33.95 -2.06
CA SER A 25 13.25 34.35 -0.94
C SER A 25 12.43 34.46 0.34
N PRO A 26 12.96 34.04 1.51
CA PRO A 26 12.23 34.12 2.77
C PRO A 26 12.10 35.58 3.24
N PRO A 27 10.98 35.99 3.88
CA PRO A 27 10.87 37.32 4.44
C PRO A 27 11.75 37.42 5.70
N PHE A 28 12.65 38.41 5.70
CA PHE A 28 13.36 38.87 6.89
C PHE A 28 12.34 39.48 7.88
N PHE A 29 12.34 39.01 9.12
CA PHE A 29 11.61 39.66 10.21
C PHE A 29 12.59 40.49 11.05
N ASN A 30 12.51 41.81 10.93
CA ASN A 30 13.06 42.77 11.90
C ASN A 30 12.02 42.96 13.02
N ILE A 31 12.41 42.72 14.27
CA ILE A 31 11.62 43.07 15.44
C ILE A 31 12.13 44.42 15.95
N SER A 32 11.39 45.49 15.68
CA SER A 32 11.54 46.75 16.43
C SER A 32 10.68 46.67 17.69
N LEU A 33 11.32 46.70 18.85
CA LEU A 33 10.67 46.93 20.14
C LEU A 33 10.27 48.40 20.23
N ASN A 34 8.97 48.66 20.40
CA ASN A 34 8.48 49.97 20.82
C ASN A 34 7.80 49.84 22.18
N LEU A 35 8.26 50.66 23.14
CA LEU A 35 7.73 50.82 24.50
C LEU A 35 6.73 51.99 24.53
N GLY A 36 5.65 51.83 25.28
CA GLY A 36 4.63 52.86 25.62
C GLY A 36 3.22 52.31 25.39
N GLY A 37 2.19 52.46 26.24
CA GLY A 37 1.98 53.26 27.44
C GLY A 37 0.53 53.79 27.42
N GLY A 38 -0.35 53.30 28.31
CA GLY A 38 -1.52 54.04 28.85
C GLY A 38 -2.93 53.87 28.22
N ASN A 39 -3.87 53.43 29.08
CA ASN A 39 -5.31 53.74 29.22
C ASN A 39 -6.37 53.42 28.14
N GLY A 40 -7.25 52.46 28.49
CA GLY A 40 -8.67 52.69 28.80
C GLY A 40 -9.67 52.97 27.67
N GLY A 41 -10.63 52.05 27.48
CA GLY A 41 -11.90 52.32 26.80
C GLY A 41 -12.36 51.19 25.87
N GLU A 42 -13.43 50.50 26.28
CA GLU A 42 -14.42 49.73 25.49
C GLU A 42 -14.04 49.25 24.08
N GLU A 43 -13.83 47.93 23.92
CA GLU A 43 -13.69 47.31 22.59
C GLU A 43 -14.57 46.07 22.44
N GLU A 44 -15.28 46.07 21.30
CA GLU A 44 -16.17 45.05 20.78
C GLU A 44 -15.56 43.65 20.80
N ASP A 45 -16.35 42.67 21.23
CA ASP A 45 -16.06 41.25 21.17
C ASP A 45 -16.07 40.75 19.70
N ARG A 46 -15.04 41.12 18.94
CA ARG A 46 -14.73 40.52 17.65
C ARG A 46 -13.92 39.27 17.91
N SER A 47 -14.65 38.16 17.99
CA SER A 47 -14.09 36.81 17.91
C SER A 47 -13.05 36.71 16.78
N TYR A 48 -11.77 36.68 17.16
CA TYR A 48 -10.68 36.34 16.26
C TYR A 48 -10.79 34.85 15.96
N GLN A 49 -11.54 34.51 14.92
CA GLN A 49 -11.38 33.23 14.25
C GLN A 49 -9.98 33.21 13.65
N SER A 50 -9.04 32.62 14.38
CA SER A 50 -7.74 32.22 13.85
C SER A 50 -7.98 31.33 12.64
N ALA A 51 -7.84 31.90 11.45
CA ALA A 51 -7.76 31.13 10.22
C ALA A 51 -6.53 30.23 10.37
N LYS A 52 -6.78 28.96 10.68
CA LYS A 52 -5.77 27.92 10.80
C LYS A 52 -5.06 27.86 9.45
N LEU A 53 -3.87 28.46 9.35
CA LEU A 53 -3.02 28.38 8.17
C LEU A 53 -2.83 26.89 7.86
N THR A 54 -3.51 26.39 6.82
CA THR A 54 -3.35 25.02 6.35
C THR A 54 -2.01 24.96 5.66
N VAL A 55 -0.99 24.55 6.42
CA VAL A 55 0.31 24.15 5.86
C VAL A 55 0.01 23.11 4.77
N PRO A 56 0.53 23.28 3.54
CA PRO A 56 0.22 22.34 2.47
C PRO A 56 0.77 20.96 2.81
N ASP A 57 -0.13 19.96 2.85
CA ASP A 57 0.25 18.56 3.02
C ASP A 57 0.92 18.05 1.73
N TYR A 58 2.17 17.64 1.84
CA TYR A 58 2.88 16.93 0.79
C TYR A 58 2.49 15.47 0.84
N LYS A 59 2.13 14.90 -0.32
CA LYS A 59 1.73 13.49 -0.42
C LYS A 59 2.81 12.65 -1.06
N TRP A 60 3.07 11.50 -0.47
CA TRP A 60 4.11 10.58 -0.89
C TRP A 60 3.51 9.22 -1.18
N ARG A 61 3.96 8.61 -2.27
CA ARG A 61 3.60 7.25 -2.66
C ARG A 61 4.74 6.30 -2.34
N LEU A 62 4.39 5.16 -1.75
CA LEU A 62 5.28 4.04 -1.48
C LEU A 62 4.88 2.84 -2.35
N VAL A 63 5.86 2.09 -2.82
CA VAL A 63 5.68 0.72 -3.33
C VAL A 63 6.40 -0.21 -2.37
N ILE A 64 5.65 -1.11 -1.73
CA ILE A 64 6.11 -1.95 -0.63
C ILE A 64 6.01 -3.41 -1.04
N ALA A 65 7.10 -4.16 -0.84
CA ALA A 65 7.10 -5.61 -0.88
C ALA A 65 7.20 -6.17 0.53
N TYR A 66 6.52 -7.28 0.80
CA TYR A 66 6.65 -7.97 2.06
C TYR A 66 6.40 -9.47 2.00
N ASP A 67 7.13 -10.22 2.82
CA ASP A 67 6.77 -11.56 3.24
C ASP A 67 5.77 -11.48 4.41
N GLY A 68 4.51 -11.82 4.15
CA GLY A 68 3.45 -11.76 5.16
C GLY A 68 3.45 -12.90 6.19
N THR A 69 4.36 -13.89 6.08
CA THR A 69 4.31 -15.14 6.86
C THR A 69 4.15 -14.93 8.37
N ARG A 70 4.80 -13.90 8.92
CA ARG A 70 4.84 -13.60 10.36
C ARG A 70 3.88 -12.49 10.80
N PHE A 71 3.00 -12.04 9.91
CA PHE A 71 2.17 -10.86 10.13
C PHE A 71 0.67 -11.17 10.03
N SER A 72 -0.12 -10.46 10.82
CA SER A 72 -1.59 -10.53 10.81
C SER A 72 -2.24 -9.71 9.70
N GLY A 73 -1.54 -9.61 8.57
CA GLY A 73 -1.97 -8.91 7.37
C GLY A 73 -1.50 -7.46 7.33
N TRP A 74 -2.09 -6.71 6.40
CA TRP A 74 -1.70 -5.31 6.18
C TRP A 74 -2.22 -4.39 7.28
N GLN A 75 -3.53 -4.40 7.52
CA GLN A 75 -4.24 -3.36 8.27
C GLN A 75 -3.80 -3.34 9.74
N TYR A 76 -3.55 -2.14 10.29
CA TYR A 76 -3.22 -1.97 11.71
C TYR A 76 -4.20 -2.70 12.65
N GLN A 77 -3.64 -3.41 13.61
CA GLN A 77 -4.32 -4.07 14.73
C GLN A 77 -3.43 -3.94 15.98
N VAL A 78 -4.03 -3.97 17.17
CA VAL A 78 -3.30 -3.82 18.44
C VAL A 78 -2.33 -4.98 18.68
N SER A 79 -2.72 -6.19 18.31
CA SER A 79 -1.89 -7.40 18.30
C SER A 79 -2.64 -8.48 17.51
N PRO A 80 -1.99 -9.34 16.71
CA PRO A 80 -0.53 -9.48 16.47
C PRO A 80 0.05 -8.41 15.51
N PRO A 81 1.38 -8.35 15.27
CA PRO A 81 1.98 -7.30 14.44
C PRO A 81 1.48 -7.36 12.99
N THR A 82 1.29 -6.18 12.41
CA THR A 82 0.77 -5.98 11.06
C THR A 82 1.77 -5.18 10.24
N ILE A 83 1.72 -5.34 8.91
CA ILE A 83 2.66 -4.63 8.03
C ILE A 83 2.51 -3.11 8.18
N GLN A 84 1.28 -2.61 8.27
CA GLN A 84 1.01 -1.17 8.44
C GLN A 84 1.65 -0.64 9.72
N CYS A 85 1.55 -1.37 10.84
CA CYS A 85 2.14 -0.94 12.11
C CYS A 85 3.67 -0.75 11.97
N ILE A 86 4.37 -1.74 11.41
CA ILE A 86 5.83 -1.68 11.25
C ILE A 86 6.26 -0.57 10.29
N VAL A 87 5.51 -0.35 9.20
CA VAL A 87 5.77 0.75 8.26
C VAL A 87 5.51 2.11 8.90
N GLU A 88 4.45 2.26 9.70
CA GLU A 88 4.15 3.49 10.45
C GLU A 88 5.23 3.78 11.49
N GLU A 89 5.71 2.78 12.23
CA GLU A 89 6.82 2.95 13.19
C GLU A 89 8.10 3.44 12.50
N ALA A 90 8.45 2.86 11.35
CA ALA A 90 9.60 3.30 10.57
C ALA A 90 9.41 4.74 10.05
N LEU A 91 8.23 5.05 9.52
CA LEU A 91 7.89 6.40 9.08
C LEU A 91 7.97 7.41 10.22
N THR A 92 7.37 7.14 11.38
CA THR A 92 7.45 8.04 12.55
C THR A 92 8.89 8.31 12.97
N ARG A 93 9.79 7.32 12.90
CA ARG A 93 11.22 7.52 13.21
C ARG A 93 11.92 8.40 12.19
N VAL A 94 11.58 8.28 10.90
CA VAL A 94 12.20 9.04 9.80
C VAL A 94 11.63 10.46 9.72
N THR A 95 10.32 10.60 9.79
CA THR A 95 9.62 11.88 9.62
C THR A 95 9.51 12.69 10.92
N LYS A 96 9.69 12.05 12.08
CA LYS A 96 9.44 12.62 13.42
C LYS A 96 7.98 13.02 13.66
N LEU A 97 7.06 12.54 12.84
CA LEU A 97 5.62 12.75 13.02
C LEU A 97 5.01 11.63 13.85
N GLU A 98 3.95 11.93 14.60
CA GLU A 98 3.16 10.90 15.24
C GLU A 98 2.41 10.06 14.20
N ARG A 99 2.10 8.82 14.56
CA ARG A 99 1.36 7.88 13.70
C ARG A 99 0.08 8.50 13.12
N LYS A 100 -0.65 9.26 13.93
CA LYS A 100 -1.93 9.88 13.55
C LYS A 100 -1.77 10.92 12.43
N ASP A 101 -0.61 11.58 12.36
CA ASP A 101 -0.34 12.68 11.42
C ASP A 101 0.17 12.17 10.06
N LEU A 102 0.69 10.94 10.00
CA LEU A 102 1.16 10.32 8.75
C LEU A 102 0.03 10.02 7.77
N HIS A 103 -1.18 9.74 8.27
CA HIS A 103 -2.33 9.28 7.48
C HIS A 103 -1.97 8.17 6.47
N LEU A 104 -1.21 7.15 6.90
CA LEU A 104 -0.79 6.06 6.01
C LEU A 104 -1.99 5.23 5.55
N VAL A 105 -2.21 5.15 4.24
CA VAL A 105 -3.28 4.35 3.64
C VAL A 105 -2.72 3.45 2.55
N GLY A 106 -2.97 2.14 2.68
CA GLY A 106 -2.65 1.12 1.68
C GLY A 106 -3.73 0.96 0.60
N ALA A 107 -3.32 0.50 -0.58
CA ALA A 107 -4.20 0.22 -1.72
C ALA A 107 -5.09 -1.00 -1.49
N SER A 108 -4.61 -1.99 -0.74
CA SER A 108 -5.35 -3.20 -0.41
C SER A 108 -5.17 -3.61 1.04
N ARG A 109 -6.20 -4.19 1.63
CA ARG A 109 -6.04 -4.97 2.88
C ARG A 109 -5.67 -6.38 2.46
N THR A 110 -4.48 -6.84 2.81
CA THR A 110 -4.11 -8.26 2.70
C THR A 110 -4.39 -8.94 4.03
N ASP A 111 -4.90 -10.17 3.98
CA ASP A 111 -5.16 -10.97 5.17
C ASP A 111 -3.85 -11.52 5.79
N ALA A 112 -3.95 -12.16 6.96
CA ALA A 112 -2.81 -12.74 7.67
C ALA A 112 -2.05 -13.77 6.82
N GLY A 113 -0.72 -13.71 6.84
CA GLY A 113 0.13 -14.62 6.08
C GLY A 113 0.24 -14.31 4.58
N VAL A 114 -0.44 -13.27 4.08
CA VAL A 114 -0.41 -12.89 2.66
C VAL A 114 0.79 -12.00 2.34
N HIS A 115 1.53 -12.33 1.28
CA HIS A 115 2.67 -11.55 0.79
C HIS A 115 2.23 -10.38 -0.12
N ALA A 116 3.18 -9.53 -0.51
CA ALA A 116 3.01 -8.58 -1.60
C ALA A 116 4.35 -8.24 -2.27
N TRP A 117 4.32 -7.93 -3.57
CA TRP A 117 5.49 -7.47 -4.33
C TRP A 117 5.46 -5.97 -4.60
N GLY A 118 4.26 -5.39 -4.58
CA GLY A 118 4.02 -4.01 -4.94
C GLY A 118 2.75 -3.46 -4.31
N GLN A 119 2.57 -3.69 -3.00
CA GLN A 119 1.54 -3.00 -2.24
C GLN A 119 1.81 -1.49 -2.32
N VAL A 120 0.88 -0.75 -2.90
CA VAL A 120 0.97 0.70 -2.95
C VAL A 120 0.39 1.27 -1.67
N ALA A 121 1.07 2.27 -1.10
CA ALA A 121 0.55 3.06 -0.01
C ALA A 121 0.82 4.54 -0.25
N HIS A 122 0.10 5.40 0.47
CA HIS A 122 0.44 6.82 0.56
C HIS A 122 0.41 7.30 1.99
N PHE A 123 1.23 8.30 2.29
CA PHE A 123 1.24 9.05 3.54
C PHE A 123 1.42 10.54 3.23
N VAL A 124 1.21 11.38 4.23
CA VAL A 124 1.37 12.83 4.11
C VAL A 124 2.39 13.38 5.11
N THR A 125 2.96 14.52 4.78
CA THR A 125 3.80 15.32 5.69
C THR A 125 3.49 16.81 5.52
N PRO A 126 3.63 17.63 6.57
CA PRO A 126 3.44 19.08 6.47
C PRO A 126 4.65 19.80 5.84
N PHE A 127 5.64 19.05 5.34
CA PHE A 127 6.87 19.58 4.75
C PHE A 127 7.33 18.73 3.57
N ASN A 128 8.08 19.36 2.65
CA ASN A 128 8.66 18.70 1.50
C ASN A 128 9.91 17.90 1.88
N TYR A 129 10.22 16.85 1.12
CA TYR A 129 11.53 16.21 1.11
C TYR A 129 12.25 16.48 -0.20
N ASP A 130 13.40 17.14 -0.13
CA ASP A 130 14.22 17.41 -1.33
C ASP A 130 15.05 16.20 -1.78
N ARG A 131 15.29 15.24 -0.88
CA ARG A 131 16.08 14.01 -1.13
C ARG A 131 15.33 12.76 -0.70
N LEU A 132 14.47 12.27 -1.57
CA LEU A 132 13.66 11.07 -1.30
C LEU A 132 14.49 9.80 -1.17
N GLU A 133 15.68 9.75 -1.78
CA GLU A 133 16.62 8.64 -1.70
C GLU A 133 17.10 8.43 -0.26
N SER A 134 17.32 9.52 0.49
CA SER A 134 17.71 9.44 1.90
C SER A 134 16.59 8.87 2.76
N ILE A 135 15.33 9.27 2.50
CA ILE A 135 14.15 8.74 3.18
C ILE A 135 13.95 7.26 2.85
N HIS A 136 14.11 6.89 1.57
CA HIS A 136 14.05 5.52 1.09
C HIS A 136 15.07 4.60 1.78
N ALA A 137 16.32 5.04 1.85
CA ALA A 137 17.39 4.32 2.52
C ALA A 137 17.14 4.20 4.03
N ALA A 138 16.72 5.28 4.68
CA ALA A 138 16.41 5.28 6.12
C ALA A 138 15.26 4.33 6.47
N LEU A 139 14.19 4.32 5.66
CA LEU A 139 13.07 3.39 5.83
C LEU A 139 13.55 1.94 5.73
N ASN A 140 14.28 1.59 4.67
CA ASN A 140 14.77 0.22 4.51
C ASN A 140 15.83 -0.20 5.54
N GLY A 141 16.55 0.76 6.15
CA GLY A 141 17.45 0.50 7.27
C GLY A 141 16.73 0.22 8.60
N LEU A 142 15.51 0.73 8.77
CA LEU A 142 14.70 0.52 9.97
C LEU A 142 13.75 -0.69 9.86
N LEU A 143 13.34 -1.05 8.64
CA LEU A 143 12.40 -2.14 8.40
C LEU A 143 13.06 -3.52 8.57
N PRO A 144 12.35 -4.51 9.14
CA PRO A 144 12.84 -5.88 9.20
C PRO A 144 13.05 -6.46 7.80
N SER A 145 13.86 -7.52 7.68
CA SER A 145 14.20 -8.16 6.38
C SER A 145 12.99 -8.54 5.52
N ASP A 146 11.86 -8.83 6.17
CA ASP A 146 10.63 -9.26 5.51
C ASP A 146 9.89 -8.12 4.80
N ILE A 147 10.22 -6.85 5.05
CA ILE A 147 9.50 -5.68 4.51
C ILE A 147 10.49 -4.76 3.82
N ARG A 148 10.21 -4.41 2.56
CA ARG A 148 11.05 -3.50 1.77
C ARG A 148 10.20 -2.46 1.07
N VAL A 149 10.59 -1.19 1.23
CA VAL A 149 10.12 -0.11 0.35
C VAL A 149 10.94 -0.21 -0.92
N ARG A 150 10.30 -0.56 -2.04
CA ARG A 150 10.95 -0.67 -3.36
C ARG A 150 11.04 0.66 -4.07
N GLN A 151 10.10 1.56 -3.81
CA GLN A 151 10.06 2.89 -4.40
C GLN A 151 9.38 3.86 -3.45
N ILE A 152 9.86 5.09 -3.43
CA ILE A 152 9.17 6.27 -2.90
C ILE A 152 9.10 7.33 -4.01
N SER A 153 7.99 8.05 -4.11
CA SER A 153 7.84 9.15 -5.08
C SER A 153 6.89 10.21 -4.53
N PRO A 154 6.99 11.48 -4.98
CA PRO A 154 5.91 12.44 -4.73
C PRO A 154 4.61 11.94 -5.40
N ALA A 155 3.48 12.38 -4.88
CA ALA A 155 2.17 12.15 -5.44
C ALA A 155 1.38 13.46 -5.44
N VAL A 156 0.51 13.63 -6.44
CA VAL A 156 -0.40 14.78 -6.48
C VAL A 156 -1.35 14.76 -5.26
N PRO A 157 -1.81 15.92 -4.76
CA PRO A 157 -2.69 15.99 -3.59
C PRO A 157 -3.94 15.11 -3.69
N GLU A 158 -4.48 14.92 -4.90
CA GLU A 158 -5.69 14.14 -5.17
C GLU A 158 -5.44 12.63 -5.18
N PHE A 159 -4.19 12.19 -5.20
CA PHE A 159 -3.86 10.77 -5.19
C PHE A 159 -4.36 10.11 -3.91
N HIS A 160 -5.03 8.97 -4.04
CA HIS A 160 -5.43 8.15 -2.90
C HIS A 160 -5.14 6.69 -3.22
N ALA A 161 -4.20 6.08 -2.49
CA ALA A 161 -3.71 4.73 -2.78
C ALA A 161 -4.81 3.67 -2.94
N ARG A 162 -5.94 3.80 -2.25
CA ARG A 162 -7.09 2.87 -2.38
C ARG A 162 -7.98 3.14 -3.59
N PHE A 163 -8.17 4.40 -3.99
CA PHE A 163 -9.21 4.82 -4.93
C PHE A 163 -8.66 5.20 -6.30
N SER A 164 -7.40 5.63 -6.38
CA SER A 164 -6.70 5.92 -7.63
C SER A 164 -6.17 4.66 -8.34
N VAL A 165 -6.47 3.47 -7.80
CA VAL A 165 -6.07 2.18 -8.40
C VAL A 165 -6.95 1.85 -9.59
N LYS A 166 -6.33 1.44 -10.70
CA LYS A 166 -7.02 1.03 -11.93
C LYS A 166 -7.36 -0.46 -11.97
N GLY A 167 -6.61 -1.25 -11.24
CA GLY A 167 -6.88 -2.66 -11.00
C GLY A 167 -5.80 -3.27 -10.13
N LYS A 168 -6.02 -4.51 -9.72
CA LYS A 168 -5.12 -5.27 -8.86
C LYS A 168 -4.86 -6.62 -9.49
N ILE A 169 -3.59 -6.93 -9.69
CA ILE A 169 -3.15 -8.25 -10.12
C ILE A 169 -2.92 -9.08 -8.87
N TYR A 170 -3.35 -10.33 -8.86
CA TYR A 170 -3.07 -11.30 -7.80
C TYR A 170 -2.48 -12.56 -8.40
N HIS A 171 -1.38 -13.04 -7.82
CA HIS A 171 -0.76 -14.32 -8.18
C HIS A 171 -0.88 -15.32 -7.02
N TYR A 172 -1.48 -16.45 -7.32
CA TYR A 172 -1.59 -17.60 -6.45
C TYR A 172 -0.67 -18.72 -6.93
N LYS A 173 0.23 -19.18 -6.06
CA LYS A 173 1.09 -20.33 -6.35
C LYS A 173 0.52 -21.58 -5.70
N ILE A 174 0.34 -22.63 -6.48
CA ILE A 174 -0.04 -23.96 -5.98
C ILE A 174 1.13 -24.90 -6.25
N TYR A 175 1.64 -25.55 -5.21
CA TYR A 175 2.62 -26.62 -5.33
C TYR A 175 1.87 -27.94 -5.40
N ASN A 176 1.94 -28.65 -6.53
CA ASN A 176 1.08 -29.80 -6.79
C ASN A 176 1.84 -31.13 -6.86
N ASP A 177 2.33 -31.55 -5.70
CA ASP A 177 2.96 -32.85 -5.55
C ASP A 177 2.58 -33.57 -4.26
N SER A 178 2.90 -34.86 -4.16
CA SER A 178 2.63 -35.65 -2.95
C SER A 178 3.42 -35.14 -1.74
N THR A 179 4.61 -34.60 -1.98
CA THR A 179 5.54 -34.15 -0.94
C THR A 179 5.88 -32.69 -1.15
N MET A 180 5.62 -31.85 -0.15
CA MET A 180 5.89 -30.41 -0.22
C MET A 180 7.39 -30.14 -0.18
N ASP A 181 7.88 -29.30 -1.09
CA ASP A 181 9.21 -28.71 -0.96
C ASP A 181 9.22 -27.74 0.25
N PRO A 182 10.08 -27.97 1.26
CA PRO A 182 10.17 -27.06 2.40
C PRO A 182 10.45 -25.60 1.99
N PHE A 183 11.16 -25.32 0.89
CA PHE A 183 11.44 -23.95 0.46
C PHE A 183 10.21 -23.22 -0.10
N GLN A 184 9.19 -23.96 -0.54
CA GLN A 184 7.95 -23.39 -1.07
C GLN A 184 6.85 -23.26 -0.02
N ARG A 185 7.02 -23.85 1.18
CA ARG A 185 5.95 -24.04 2.19
C ARG A 185 5.25 -22.75 2.63
N HIS A 186 5.93 -21.62 2.56
CA HIS A 186 5.37 -20.32 2.91
C HIS A 186 4.81 -19.56 1.70
N PHE A 187 5.28 -19.88 0.49
CA PHE A 187 5.02 -19.12 -0.73
C PHE A 187 4.09 -19.84 -1.72
N ALA A 188 3.65 -21.06 -1.42
CA ALA A 188 2.72 -21.81 -2.24
C ALA A 188 1.73 -22.60 -1.37
N TYR A 189 0.51 -22.75 -1.88
CA TYR A 189 -0.45 -23.70 -1.35
C TYR A 189 -0.09 -25.12 -1.78
N HIS A 190 0.07 -26.04 -0.83
CA HIS A 190 0.34 -27.45 -1.14
C HIS A 190 -0.95 -28.19 -1.47
N SER A 191 -1.03 -28.76 -2.67
CA SER A 191 -2.09 -29.69 -3.06
C SER A 191 -1.48 -31.07 -3.33
N ILE A 192 -1.87 -32.06 -2.52
CA ILE A 192 -1.49 -33.48 -2.72
C ILE A 192 -2.25 -34.14 -3.88
N TYR A 193 -3.46 -33.64 -4.18
CA TYR A 193 -4.30 -34.18 -5.25
C TYR A 193 -3.87 -33.59 -6.59
N LYS A 194 -3.62 -34.44 -7.58
CA LYS A 194 -3.23 -33.99 -8.93
C LYS A 194 -4.36 -33.15 -9.53
N LEU A 195 -4.02 -31.92 -9.88
CA LEU A 195 -4.94 -30.96 -10.49
C LEU A 195 -4.89 -31.10 -12.00
N ASN A 196 -6.05 -30.97 -12.64
CA ASN A 196 -6.15 -30.95 -14.09
C ASN A 196 -6.11 -29.49 -14.59
N ALA A 197 -4.95 -29.09 -15.10
CA ALA A 197 -4.71 -27.74 -15.59
C ALA A 197 -5.65 -27.31 -16.72
N ALA A 198 -5.99 -28.24 -17.63
CA ALA A 198 -6.87 -27.95 -18.74
C ALA A 198 -8.28 -27.62 -18.23
N LEU A 199 -8.82 -28.44 -17.30
CA LEU A 199 -10.12 -28.16 -16.68
C LEU A 199 -10.11 -26.86 -15.86
N MET A 200 -9.01 -26.56 -15.15
CA MET A 200 -8.87 -25.29 -14.44
C MET A 200 -8.85 -24.08 -15.40
N ARG A 201 -8.18 -24.21 -16.55
CA ARG A 201 -8.17 -23.17 -17.60
C ARG A 201 -9.56 -22.98 -18.22
N GLU A 202 -10.30 -24.05 -18.46
CA GLU A 202 -11.68 -23.94 -18.94
C GLU A 202 -12.57 -23.26 -17.90
N ALA A 203 -12.47 -23.66 -16.62
CA ALA A 203 -13.21 -23.03 -15.52
C ALA A 203 -12.87 -21.54 -15.36
N ALA A 204 -11.59 -21.16 -15.50
CA ALA A 204 -11.10 -19.79 -15.40
C ALA A 204 -11.82 -18.82 -16.35
N LYS A 205 -12.18 -19.27 -17.56
CA LYS A 205 -12.86 -18.42 -18.56
C LYS A 205 -14.22 -17.91 -18.07
N HIS A 206 -14.92 -18.68 -17.24
CA HIS A 206 -16.22 -18.27 -16.69
C HIS A 206 -16.13 -17.12 -15.69
N PHE A 207 -14.95 -16.86 -15.15
CA PHE A 207 -14.73 -15.78 -14.19
C PHE A 207 -14.47 -14.42 -14.85
N VAL A 208 -14.02 -14.41 -16.12
CA VAL A 208 -13.71 -13.17 -16.85
C VAL A 208 -14.99 -12.39 -17.15
N GLY A 209 -14.94 -11.08 -16.99
CA GLY A 209 -16.08 -10.16 -17.14
C GLY A 209 -16.68 -9.73 -15.80
N LYS A 210 -17.87 -9.13 -15.89
CA LYS A 210 -18.58 -8.52 -14.76
C LYS A 210 -19.58 -9.51 -14.17
N HIS A 211 -19.31 -9.97 -12.94
CA HIS A 211 -20.13 -10.97 -12.24
C HIS A 211 -20.39 -10.59 -10.80
N ASP A 212 -21.44 -11.14 -10.21
CA ASP A 212 -21.67 -11.12 -8.76
C ASP A 212 -20.82 -12.21 -8.09
N PHE A 213 -19.90 -11.80 -7.22
CA PHE A 213 -19.00 -12.71 -6.51
C PHE A 213 -19.41 -12.99 -5.07
N SER A 214 -20.68 -12.79 -4.70
CA SER A 214 -21.17 -13.03 -3.33
C SER A 214 -20.88 -14.44 -2.83
N ALA A 215 -20.97 -15.45 -3.70
CA ALA A 215 -20.65 -16.85 -3.36
C ALA A 215 -19.16 -17.09 -3.01
N PHE A 216 -18.27 -16.16 -3.37
CA PHE A 216 -16.83 -16.22 -3.10
C PHE A 216 -16.40 -15.27 -1.98
N ALA A 217 -17.34 -14.49 -1.41
CA ALA A 217 -17.07 -13.59 -0.30
C ALA A 217 -17.22 -14.31 1.04
N ASN A 218 -16.44 -13.90 2.03
CA ASN A 218 -16.61 -14.38 3.39
C ASN A 218 -17.85 -13.72 4.02
N THR A 219 -18.86 -14.52 4.33
CA THR A 219 -20.15 -14.08 4.89
C THR A 219 -20.06 -13.53 6.31
N SER A 220 -18.93 -13.75 7.01
CA SER A 220 -18.76 -13.36 8.41
C SER A 220 -18.36 -11.89 8.62
N ARG A 221 -18.21 -11.07 7.56
CA ARG A 221 -17.81 -9.66 7.70
C ARG A 221 -19.05 -8.76 7.71
N ASN A 222 -19.36 -8.22 8.90
CA ASN A 222 -20.43 -7.26 9.18
C ASN A 222 -20.13 -5.82 8.69
N ASP A 223 -19.13 -5.65 7.82
CA ASP A 223 -18.84 -4.37 7.20
C ASP A 223 -19.85 -4.17 6.07
N ARG A 224 -20.61 -3.05 6.11
CA ARG A 224 -21.53 -2.55 5.05
C ARG A 224 -21.37 -3.32 3.73
N THR A 225 -22.36 -4.14 3.37
CA THR A 225 -22.33 -5.06 2.22
C THR A 225 -21.65 -4.41 1.01
N PRO A 226 -20.35 -4.69 0.79
CA PRO A 226 -19.65 -4.12 -0.34
C PRO A 226 -20.33 -4.62 -1.60
N ASN A 227 -20.45 -3.78 -2.63
CA ASN A 227 -20.97 -4.23 -3.92
C ASN A 227 -20.21 -5.51 -4.34
N PRO A 228 -20.86 -6.68 -4.40
CA PRO A 228 -20.20 -7.95 -4.66
C PRO A 228 -19.84 -8.10 -6.15
N VAL A 229 -20.36 -7.19 -6.98
CA VAL A 229 -20.03 -7.15 -8.40
C VAL A 229 -18.57 -6.73 -8.59
N LYS A 230 -17.82 -7.55 -9.33
CA LYS A 230 -16.45 -7.30 -9.75
C LYS A 230 -16.32 -7.55 -11.24
N ASN A 231 -15.37 -6.86 -11.87
CA ASN A 231 -14.99 -7.12 -13.25
C ASN A 231 -13.62 -7.77 -13.24
N ILE A 232 -13.52 -9.04 -13.62
CA ILE A 232 -12.23 -9.69 -13.82
C ILE A 232 -11.84 -9.49 -15.28
N PHE A 233 -10.79 -8.71 -15.51
CA PHE A 233 -10.29 -8.44 -16.85
C PHE A 233 -9.58 -9.64 -17.45
N HIS A 234 -8.92 -10.42 -16.60
CA HIS A 234 -8.12 -11.55 -17.04
C HIS A 234 -7.95 -12.57 -15.90
N PHE A 235 -7.96 -13.86 -16.24
CA PHE A 235 -7.77 -14.98 -15.33
C PHE A 235 -7.02 -16.10 -16.04
N ASP A 236 -5.76 -16.28 -15.66
CA ASP A 236 -4.85 -17.26 -16.24
C ASP A 236 -4.53 -18.38 -15.27
N VAL A 237 -4.39 -19.59 -15.81
CA VAL A 237 -3.86 -20.76 -15.10
C VAL A 237 -2.68 -21.32 -15.89
N ASN A 238 -1.48 -21.10 -15.36
CA ASN A 238 -0.22 -21.48 -15.98
C ASN A 238 0.41 -22.67 -15.23
N GLU A 239 0.82 -23.69 -15.97
CA GLU A 239 1.61 -24.80 -15.46
C GLU A 239 3.08 -24.39 -15.36
N MET A 240 3.67 -24.56 -14.18
CA MET A 240 5.11 -24.55 -14.01
C MET A 240 5.64 -25.97 -14.16
N VAL A 241 6.45 -26.15 -15.20
CA VAL A 241 7.40 -27.26 -15.29
C VAL A 241 8.78 -26.64 -15.13
N ILE A 242 9.39 -26.76 -13.96
CA ILE A 242 10.79 -26.36 -13.80
C ILE A 242 11.65 -27.45 -14.47
N VAL A 243 12.23 -27.13 -15.63
CA VAL A 243 13.14 -28.02 -16.35
C VAL A 243 14.59 -27.65 -16.03
N LYS A 244 15.17 -28.38 -15.07
CA LYS A 244 16.53 -28.97 -15.09
C LYS A 244 16.83 -29.60 -13.72
N ASN A 245 16.92 -30.93 -13.69
CA ASN A 245 17.36 -31.81 -12.59
C ASN A 245 16.55 -31.84 -11.27
N ILE A 246 15.52 -31.01 -11.09
CA ILE A 246 14.49 -31.18 -10.04
C ILE A 246 13.13 -30.87 -10.68
N THR A 247 12.29 -31.88 -10.88
CA THR A 247 10.96 -31.71 -11.47
C THR A 247 10.01 -31.11 -10.43
N GLU A 248 9.98 -29.79 -10.29
CA GLU A 248 8.93 -29.12 -9.53
C GLU A 248 7.68 -28.98 -10.40
N LYS A 249 6.55 -29.53 -9.94
CA LYS A 249 5.23 -29.36 -10.56
C LYS A 249 4.41 -28.36 -9.74
N GLY A 250 4.07 -27.23 -10.34
CA GLY A 250 3.23 -26.23 -9.70
C GLY A 250 2.35 -25.47 -10.69
N PHE A 251 1.45 -24.65 -10.16
CA PHE A 251 0.60 -23.76 -10.95
C PHE A 251 0.75 -22.32 -10.46
N TRP A 252 0.66 -21.38 -11.40
CA TRP A 252 0.26 -20.01 -11.11
C TRP A 252 -1.18 -19.81 -11.53
N VAL A 253 -1.99 -19.32 -10.61
CA VAL A 253 -3.27 -18.71 -10.93
C VAL A 253 -3.07 -17.20 -10.84
N VAL A 254 -3.24 -16.50 -11.96
CA VAL A 254 -3.09 -15.04 -12.01
C VAL A 254 -4.42 -14.44 -12.40
N PHE A 255 -4.93 -13.48 -11.65
CA PHE A 255 -6.13 -12.76 -12.06
C PHE A 255 -6.02 -11.26 -11.81
N PHE A 256 -6.64 -10.49 -12.69
CA PHE A 256 -6.67 -9.03 -12.67
C PHE A 256 -8.11 -8.55 -12.45
N ILE A 257 -8.35 -7.87 -11.33
CA ILE A 257 -9.64 -7.27 -10.92
C ILE A 257 -9.57 -5.75 -11.04
#